data_AF-B9EWR4-F1
#
_entry.id   AF-B9EWR4-F1
#
_cell.length_a   1.000
_cell.length_b   1.000
_cell.length_c   1.000
_cell.angle_alpha   90.00
_cell.angle_beta   90.00
_cell.angle_gamma   90.00
#
_symmetry.space_group_name_H-M   'P 1'
#
loop_
_entity.id
_entity.type
_entity.pdbx_description
1 polymer ?
#
loop_
_entity_poly.entity_id
_entity_poly.type
_entity_poly.pdbx_seq_one_letter_code
_entity_poly.pdbx_strand_id
1 'polypeptide(L)'
;MHLFLHQAWGGPTKNQYAVVIPPDSPNGFGGTAANDWVITDGLDASRSNTVGRGQGFTINNSLSKFSFYTSFNLVFENGRFNGSTLQITGVLPQSANGEWSITGGTGELALARGIAKFKAVQMSSLSNVYELTLHAYYSPMDSCGQYDFNGKSQNYMSVRRNRKFNTLSNNRGSTGIPIEQPQFDKYMSNCVSSTG
;
A
#
# COMPACT_ATOMS: atom_id res chain seq x y z
N MET A 1 2.88 9.76 9.55
CA MET A 1 1.70 10.53 9.09
C MET A 1 0.51 10.12 9.93
N HIS A 2 -0.32 11.07 10.34
CA HIS A 2 -1.49 10.86 11.22
C HIS A 2 -2.75 11.26 10.47
N LEU A 3 -3.74 10.38 10.40
CA LEU A 3 -4.94 10.51 9.57
C LEU A 3 -6.15 9.85 10.25
N PHE A 4 -7.34 10.04 9.68
CA PHE A 4 -8.58 9.42 10.14
C PHE A 4 -9.30 8.73 8.99
N LEU A 5 -9.64 7.45 9.15
CA LEU A 5 -10.36 6.64 8.16
C LEU A 5 -11.82 6.51 8.58
N HIS A 6 -12.72 6.90 7.69
CA HIS A 6 -14.17 6.88 7.89
C HIS A 6 -14.76 5.69 7.14
N GLN A 7 -15.15 4.65 7.88
CA GLN A 7 -15.82 3.46 7.36
C GLN A 7 -17.32 3.59 7.60
N ALA A 8 -18.15 3.51 6.56
CA ALA A 8 -19.60 3.56 6.68
C ALA A 8 -20.27 2.52 5.78
N TRP A 9 -21.00 1.58 6.37
CA TRP A 9 -21.78 0.56 5.64
C TRP A 9 -23.27 0.91 5.57
N GLY A 10 -23.70 1.99 6.22
CA GLY A 10 -25.05 2.55 6.10
C GLY A 10 -25.10 4.06 6.34
N GLY A 11 -26.29 4.62 6.28
CA GLY A 11 -26.53 6.06 6.43
C GLY A 11 -26.12 6.91 5.21
N PRO A 12 -26.22 8.25 5.31
CA PRO A 12 -25.96 9.16 4.18
C PRO A 12 -24.51 9.17 3.69
N THR A 13 -23.56 8.73 4.54
CA THR A 13 -22.12 8.72 4.23
C THR A 13 -21.62 7.33 3.81
N LYS A 14 -22.53 6.40 3.49
CA LYS A 14 -22.20 5.02 3.11
C LYS A 14 -21.15 4.97 2.01
N ASN A 15 -20.05 4.29 2.29
CA ASN A 15 -18.88 4.15 1.41
C ASN A 15 -18.30 2.72 1.40
N GLN A 16 -19.09 1.76 1.88
CA GLN A 16 -18.80 0.34 1.87
C GLN A 16 -20.05 -0.43 1.47
N TYR A 17 -19.87 -1.44 0.61
CA TYR A 17 -20.96 -2.25 0.07
C TYR A 17 -20.63 -3.74 0.21
N ALA A 18 -21.55 -4.50 0.81
CA ALA A 18 -21.43 -5.95 0.82
C ALA A 18 -21.57 -6.50 -0.60
N VAL A 19 -20.65 -7.38 -1.00
CA VAL A 19 -20.61 -8.06 -2.30
C VAL A 19 -21.03 -9.51 -2.14
N VAL A 20 -20.57 -10.17 -1.08
CA VAL A 20 -20.93 -11.55 -0.74
C VAL A 20 -21.48 -11.58 0.67
N ILE A 21 -22.69 -12.11 0.81
CA ILE A 21 -23.34 -12.36 2.09
C ILE A 21 -23.65 -13.87 2.13
N PRO A 22 -22.77 -14.67 2.75
CA PRO A 22 -22.92 -16.12 2.76
C PRO A 22 -24.05 -16.52 3.72
N PRO A 23 -25.01 -17.34 3.28
CA PRO A 23 -26.06 -17.87 4.15
C PRO A 23 -25.44 -18.84 5.16
N ASP A 24 -25.97 -18.83 6.39
CA ASP A 24 -25.66 -19.81 7.45
C ASP A 24 -24.16 -20.04 7.72
N SER A 25 -23.37 -18.98 7.61
CA SER A 25 -21.92 -19.07 7.77
C SER A 25 -21.48 -18.76 9.21
N PRO A 26 -20.64 -19.61 9.85
CA PRO A 26 -20.10 -19.35 11.19
C PRO A 26 -19.41 -17.99 11.25
N ASN A 27 -19.84 -17.15 12.19
CA ASN A 27 -19.36 -15.78 12.35
C ASN A 27 -19.43 -14.92 11.07
N GLY A 28 -20.21 -15.30 10.05
CA GLY A 28 -20.24 -14.60 8.75
C GLY A 28 -19.02 -14.86 7.86
N PHE A 29 -18.32 -15.99 8.03
CA PHE A 29 -17.15 -16.38 7.22
C PHE A 29 -17.45 -16.35 5.72
N GLY A 30 -16.55 -15.76 4.93
CA GLY A 30 -16.71 -15.51 3.50
C GLY A 30 -17.43 -14.19 3.17
N GLY A 31 -18.03 -13.53 4.17
CA GLY A 31 -18.65 -12.23 4.01
C GLY A 31 -17.66 -11.22 3.45
N THR A 32 -17.97 -10.64 2.30
CA THR A 32 -17.05 -9.79 1.54
C THR A 32 -17.69 -8.43 1.28
N ALA A 33 -16.92 -7.35 1.44
CA ALA A 33 -17.35 -6.00 1.10
C ALA A 33 -16.31 -5.28 0.24
N ALA A 34 -16.80 -4.47 -0.70
CA ALA A 34 -16.00 -3.49 -1.43
C ALA A 34 -16.01 -2.15 -0.66
N ASN A 35 -14.87 -1.50 -0.64
CA ASN A 35 -14.59 -0.34 0.21
C ASN A 35 -14.10 0.84 -0.63
N ASP A 36 -14.61 2.03 -0.34
CA ASP A 36 -14.09 3.31 -0.82
C ASP A 36 -14.07 4.32 0.33
N TRP A 37 -13.29 4.03 1.38
CA TRP A 37 -13.32 4.76 2.64
C TRP A 37 -12.72 6.16 2.52
N VAL A 38 -13.39 7.17 3.07
CA VAL A 38 -12.84 8.54 3.10
C VAL A 38 -11.73 8.60 4.14
N ILE A 39 -10.60 9.24 3.81
CA ILE A 39 -9.49 9.45 4.75
C ILE A 39 -9.20 10.93 4.87
N THR A 40 -9.20 11.46 6.09
CA THR A 40 -9.08 12.90 6.39
C THR A 40 -7.88 13.20 7.29
N ASP A 41 -7.49 14.47 7.33
CA ASP A 41 -6.43 15.00 8.21
C ASP A 41 -6.90 15.30 9.64
N GLY A 42 -8.20 15.18 9.91
CA GLY A 42 -8.78 15.35 11.25
C GLY A 42 -10.02 14.50 11.48
N LEU A 43 -10.42 14.38 12.74
CA LEU A 43 -11.48 13.47 13.20
C LEU A 43 -12.87 13.83 12.65
N ASP A 44 -13.16 15.12 12.51
CA ASP A 44 -14.45 15.61 12.06
C ASP A 44 -14.44 15.84 10.54
N ALA A 45 -14.99 14.89 9.79
CA ALA A 45 -15.01 14.92 8.32
C ALA A 45 -15.69 16.18 7.74
N SER A 46 -16.57 16.86 8.50
CA SER A 46 -17.23 18.09 8.03
C SER A 46 -16.32 19.32 8.07
N ARG A 47 -15.23 19.26 8.85
CA ARG A 47 -14.29 20.37 9.09
C ARG A 47 -12.85 20.03 8.71
N SER A 48 -12.60 18.82 8.23
CA SER A 48 -11.27 18.32 7.88
C SER A 48 -11.13 18.14 6.39
N ASN A 49 -9.90 18.24 5.89
CA ASN A 49 -9.64 18.00 4.47
C ASN A 49 -9.61 16.51 4.22
N THR A 50 -10.22 16.09 3.11
CA THR A 50 -10.00 14.73 2.59
C THR A 50 -8.58 14.66 2.07
N VAL A 51 -7.76 13.75 2.58
CA VAL A 51 -6.38 13.50 2.13
C VAL A 51 -6.34 12.48 0.99
N GLY A 52 -7.31 11.56 1.00
CA GLY A 52 -7.42 10.52 0.00
C GLY A 52 -8.50 9.50 0.33
N ARG A 53 -8.43 8.36 -0.35
CA ARG A 53 -9.42 7.28 -0.21
C ARG A 53 -8.78 5.91 -0.03
N GLY A 54 -9.37 5.12 0.86
CA GLY A 54 -9.03 3.72 1.08
C GLY A 54 -9.87 2.81 0.19
N GLN A 55 -9.33 2.47 -0.99
CA GLN A 55 -10.04 1.72 -2.03
C GLN A 55 -9.59 0.27 -2.06
N GLY A 56 -10.53 -0.67 -1.87
CA GLY A 56 -10.21 -2.10 -1.83
C GLY A 56 -11.36 -2.95 -1.33
N PHE A 57 -11.05 -3.95 -0.52
CA PHE A 57 -12.04 -4.90 -0.02
C PHE A 57 -11.71 -5.42 1.39
N THR A 58 -12.75 -5.93 2.06
CA THR A 58 -12.62 -6.74 3.27
C THR A 58 -13.30 -8.10 3.09
N ILE A 59 -12.73 -9.15 3.67
CA ILE A 59 -13.31 -10.51 3.71
C ILE A 59 -13.24 -11.01 5.14
N ASN A 60 -14.38 -11.46 5.67
CA ASN A 60 -14.39 -12.16 6.94
C ASN A 60 -13.84 -13.58 6.75
N ASN A 61 -12.67 -13.85 7.31
CA ASN A 61 -11.93 -15.08 7.00
C ASN A 61 -11.53 -15.87 8.25
N SER A 62 -12.21 -15.65 9.38
CA SER A 62 -11.98 -16.40 10.61
C SER A 62 -13.20 -17.22 11.00
N LEU A 63 -13.02 -18.53 11.15
CA LEU A 63 -14.08 -19.44 11.58
C LEU A 63 -14.39 -19.30 13.07
N SER A 64 -13.40 -18.93 13.89
CA SER A 64 -13.52 -18.91 15.36
C SER A 64 -14.00 -17.57 15.93
N LYS A 65 -13.87 -16.47 15.19
CA LYS A 65 -14.27 -15.13 15.64
C LYS A 65 -14.59 -14.24 14.44
N PHE A 66 -15.42 -13.22 14.65
CA PHE A 66 -15.65 -12.21 13.63
C PHE A 66 -14.37 -11.37 13.43
N SER A 67 -13.79 -11.44 12.23
CA SER A 67 -12.58 -10.69 11.91
C SER A 67 -12.46 -10.50 10.40
N PHE A 68 -12.21 -9.27 9.98
CA PHE A 68 -11.95 -8.99 8.57
C PHE A 68 -10.46 -9.13 8.27
N TYR A 69 -10.13 -9.76 7.15
CA TYR A 69 -8.92 -9.46 6.42
C TYR A 69 -9.22 -8.33 5.44
N THR A 70 -8.34 -7.34 5.43
CA THR A 70 -8.53 -6.09 4.71
C THR A 70 -7.35 -5.91 3.75
N SER A 71 -7.65 -5.52 2.51
CA SER A 71 -6.66 -5.15 1.50
C SER A 71 -7.17 -3.94 0.74
N PHE A 72 -6.40 -2.86 0.75
CA PHE A 72 -6.77 -1.62 0.07
C PHE A 72 -5.56 -0.78 -0.31
N ASN A 73 -5.76 0.11 -1.27
CA ASN A 73 -4.86 1.20 -1.57
C ASN A 73 -5.33 2.47 -0.88
N LEU A 74 -4.46 3.14 -0.13
CA LEU A 74 -4.63 4.55 0.19
C LEU A 74 -4.20 5.35 -1.04
N VAL A 75 -5.18 5.87 -1.78
CA VAL A 75 -5.00 6.74 -2.93
C VAL A 75 -5.03 8.18 -2.44
N PHE A 76 -3.89 8.89 -2.53
CA PHE A 76 -3.80 10.29 -2.12
C PHE A 76 -4.38 11.19 -3.20
N GLU A 77 -5.22 12.14 -2.80
CA GLU A 77 -5.96 13.03 -3.72
C GLU A 77 -5.47 14.49 -3.64
N ASN A 78 -4.59 14.81 -2.68
CA ASN A 78 -4.01 16.15 -2.56
C ASN A 78 -2.68 16.15 -1.79
N GLY A 79 -2.13 17.35 -1.63
CA GLY A 79 -0.85 17.58 -0.98
C GLY A 79 0.32 17.00 -1.78
N ARG A 80 1.44 16.78 -1.09
CA ARG A 80 2.69 16.29 -1.70
C ARG A 80 2.53 14.95 -2.40
N PHE A 81 1.69 14.05 -1.87
CA PHE A 81 1.55 12.71 -2.40
C PHE A 81 0.40 12.55 -3.39
N ASN A 82 -0.20 13.64 -3.88
CA ASN A 82 -1.33 13.56 -4.82
C ASN A 82 -1.04 12.61 -6.00
N GLY A 83 -1.94 11.66 -6.25
CA GLY A 83 -1.80 10.63 -7.27
C GLY A 83 -0.89 9.44 -6.91
N SER A 84 -0.14 9.52 -5.81
CA SER A 84 0.62 8.39 -5.25
C SER A 84 -0.31 7.46 -4.46
N THR A 85 0.16 6.24 -4.19
CA THR A 85 -0.60 5.28 -3.39
C THR A 85 0.27 4.56 -2.37
N LEU A 86 -0.35 4.11 -1.27
CA LEU A 86 0.19 3.07 -0.40
C LEU A 86 -0.69 1.83 -0.46
N GLN A 87 -0.07 0.67 -0.62
CA GLN A 87 -0.74 -0.62 -0.59
C GLN A 87 -0.75 -1.14 0.85
N ILE A 88 -1.92 -1.38 1.41
CA ILE A 88 -2.11 -1.70 2.83
C ILE A 88 -2.90 -2.99 2.97
N THR A 89 -2.42 -3.91 3.83
CA THR A 89 -3.13 -5.16 4.10
C THR A 89 -2.92 -5.68 5.52
N GLY A 90 -3.92 -6.37 6.05
CA GLY A 90 -3.82 -7.10 7.30
C GLY A 90 -5.19 -7.43 7.90
N VAL A 91 -5.18 -7.77 9.18
CA VAL A 91 -6.38 -8.18 9.91
C VAL A 91 -6.98 -6.97 10.63
N LEU A 92 -8.27 -6.74 10.46
CA LEU A 92 -9.11 -5.86 11.27
C LEU A 92 -9.89 -6.74 12.27
N PRO A 93 -9.39 -6.88 13.51
CA PRO A 93 -10.04 -7.70 14.54
C PRO A 93 -11.27 -6.97 15.12
N GLN A 94 -12.12 -7.72 15.82
CA GLN A 94 -13.27 -7.17 16.55
C GLN A 94 -12.89 -6.12 17.61
N SER A 95 -11.67 -6.18 18.18
CA SER A 95 -11.16 -5.15 19.09
C SER A 95 -10.93 -3.80 18.42
N ALA A 96 -11.02 -3.74 17.07
CA ALA A 96 -10.94 -2.54 16.25
C ALA A 96 -9.64 -1.72 16.43
N ASN A 97 -8.60 -2.37 16.96
CA ASN A 97 -7.28 -1.81 17.23
C ASN A 97 -6.21 -2.80 16.77
N GLY A 98 -5.16 -2.32 16.12
CA GLY A 98 -4.10 -3.18 15.63
C GLY A 98 -3.19 -2.49 14.61
N GLU A 99 -2.55 -3.31 13.79
CA GLU A 99 -1.61 -2.87 12.77
C GLU A 99 -1.88 -3.57 11.43
N TRP A 100 -1.81 -2.82 10.34
CA TRP A 100 -1.72 -3.33 8.98
C TRP A 100 -0.30 -3.16 8.45
N SER A 101 0.08 -4.02 7.51
CA SER A 101 1.34 -3.88 6.78
C SER A 101 1.15 -2.93 5.60
N ILE A 102 2.11 -2.02 5.43
CA ILE A 102 2.31 -1.28 4.18
C ILE A 102 3.26 -2.13 3.35
N THR A 103 2.75 -2.75 2.28
CA THR A 103 3.47 -3.74 1.47
C THR A 103 4.11 -3.15 0.22
N GLY A 104 3.66 -1.97 -0.18
CA GLY A 104 4.13 -1.27 -1.37
C GLY A 104 3.59 0.14 -1.46
N GLY A 105 3.98 0.83 -2.53
CA GLY A 105 3.45 2.13 -2.90
C GLY A 105 3.85 2.50 -4.33
N THR A 106 3.21 3.55 -4.85
CA THR A 106 3.41 4.06 -6.22
C THR A 106 3.69 5.56 -6.21
N GLY A 107 4.10 6.11 -7.35
CA GLY A 107 4.41 7.53 -7.47
C GLY A 107 5.59 7.94 -6.59
N GLU A 108 5.45 9.02 -5.83
CA GLU A 108 6.47 9.46 -4.88
C GLU A 108 6.74 8.42 -3.78
N LEU A 109 5.77 7.54 -3.52
CA LEU A 109 5.85 6.48 -2.51
C LEU A 109 6.29 5.14 -3.09
N ALA A 110 7.00 5.16 -4.22
CA ALA A 110 7.54 3.94 -4.82
C ALA A 110 8.36 3.13 -3.81
N LEU A 111 8.16 1.81 -3.87
CA LEU A 111 8.83 0.83 -2.99
C LEU A 111 8.55 1.05 -1.49
N ALA A 112 7.48 1.78 -1.13
CA ALA A 112 7.13 2.02 0.26
C ALA A 112 6.92 0.71 1.04
N ARG A 113 7.47 0.63 2.24
CA ARG A 113 7.24 -0.47 3.20
C ARG A 113 7.15 0.04 4.62
N GLY A 114 6.30 -0.61 5.42
CA GLY A 114 6.17 -0.24 6.83
C GLY A 114 4.88 -0.74 7.47
N ILE A 115 4.35 0.06 8.39
CA ILE A 115 3.24 -0.29 9.27
C ILE A 115 2.23 0.86 9.30
N ALA A 116 0.95 0.51 9.23
CA ALA A 116 -0.18 1.38 9.47
C ALA A 116 -0.87 0.95 10.77
N LYS A 117 -0.66 1.69 11.86
CA LYS A 117 -1.37 1.46 13.11
C LYS A 117 -2.76 2.04 13.00
N PHE A 118 -3.77 1.33 13.50
CA PHE A 118 -5.14 1.81 13.53
C PHE A 118 -5.75 1.61 14.92
N LYS A 119 -6.61 2.56 15.30
CA LYS A 119 -7.37 2.52 16.55
C LYS A 119 -8.77 3.08 16.32
N ALA A 120 -9.81 2.35 16.71
CA ALA A 120 -11.16 2.89 16.67
C ALA A 120 -11.30 4.04 17.68
N VAL A 121 -11.77 5.19 17.19
CA VAL A 121 -12.02 6.39 18.00
C VAL A 121 -13.50 6.76 18.05
N GLN A 122 -14.29 6.29 17.09
CA GLN A 122 -15.75 6.37 17.10
C GLN A 122 -16.33 5.09 16.51
N MET A 123 -17.39 4.55 17.12
CA MET A 123 -18.09 3.37 16.64
C MET A 123 -19.60 3.56 16.79
N SER A 124 -20.35 3.13 15.78
CA SER A 124 -21.81 3.17 15.75
C SER A 124 -22.37 1.93 15.04
N SER A 125 -23.69 1.84 14.94
CA SER A 125 -24.36 0.74 14.22
C SER A 125 -24.17 0.79 12.70
N LEU A 126 -23.76 1.93 12.13
CA LEU A 126 -23.69 2.15 10.68
C LEU A 126 -22.31 2.58 10.17
N SER A 127 -21.44 3.05 11.07
CA SER A 127 -20.11 3.56 10.73
C SER A 127 -19.13 3.49 11.89
N ASN A 128 -17.85 3.47 11.55
CA ASN A 128 -16.72 3.58 12.45
C ASN A 128 -15.74 4.65 11.93
N VAL A 129 -15.01 5.27 12.85
CA VAL A 129 -13.86 6.12 12.53
C VAL A 129 -12.62 5.54 13.20
N TYR A 130 -11.57 5.34 12.41
CA TYR A 130 -10.27 4.84 12.86
C TYR A 130 -9.23 5.93 12.77
N GLU A 131 -8.55 6.19 13.88
CA GLU A 131 -7.31 6.95 13.87
C GLU A 131 -6.20 6.09 13.26
N LEU A 132 -5.48 6.64 12.29
CA LEU A 132 -4.39 5.98 11.58
C LEU A 132 -3.06 6.66 11.88
N THR A 133 -2.03 5.86 12.18
CA THR A 133 -0.65 6.32 12.23
C THR A 133 0.21 5.49 11.27
N LEU A 134 0.64 6.14 10.20
CA LEU A 134 1.40 5.54 9.11
C LEU A 134 2.90 5.79 9.31
N HIS A 135 3.67 4.71 9.35
CA HIS A 135 5.13 4.70 9.38
C HIS A 135 5.63 3.92 8.18
N ALA A 136 6.20 4.60 7.20
CA ALA A 136 6.70 3.99 5.98
C ALA A 136 8.10 4.51 5.62
N TYR A 137 8.95 3.60 5.15
CA TYR A 137 10.17 3.91 4.43
C TYR A 137 9.86 3.81 2.95
N TYR A 138 10.29 4.77 2.15
CA TYR A 138 10.08 4.77 0.70
C TYR A 138 11.30 5.35 0.00
N SER A 139 11.44 5.06 -1.30
CA SER A 139 12.46 5.65 -2.14
C SER A 139 11.78 6.56 -3.15
N PRO A 140 11.92 7.89 -3.01
CA PRO A 140 11.45 8.80 -4.05
C PRO A 140 12.08 8.38 -5.37
N MET A 141 11.26 8.12 -6.38
CA MET A 141 11.78 8.02 -7.73
C MET A 141 11.96 9.44 -8.22
N ASP A 142 13.20 9.87 -8.41
CA ASP A 142 13.47 11.11 -9.13
C ASP A 142 12.77 10.98 -10.49
N SER A 143 11.92 11.96 -10.83
CA SER A 143 11.42 12.11 -12.20
C SER A 143 12.63 12.01 -13.11
N CYS A 144 12.62 11.01 -14.02
CA CYS A 144 13.68 10.70 -14.98
C CYS A 144 14.62 11.90 -15.13
N GLY A 145 15.80 11.81 -14.52
CA GLY A 145 16.67 12.97 -14.35
C GLY A 145 16.76 13.75 -15.65
N GLN A 146 16.64 15.07 -15.59
CA GLN A 146 16.99 15.91 -16.74
C GLN A 146 18.42 15.56 -17.13
N TYR A 147 18.56 14.73 -18.16
CA TYR A 147 19.84 14.41 -18.74
C TYR A 147 20.33 15.68 -19.43
N ASP A 148 21.18 16.43 -18.74
CA ASP A 148 21.99 17.46 -19.40
C ASP A 148 22.88 16.74 -20.42
N PHE A 149 22.74 17.11 -21.70
CA PHE A 149 23.49 16.57 -22.84
C PHE A 149 24.99 16.90 -22.81
N ASN A 150 25.56 17.19 -21.64
CA ASN A 150 26.98 17.45 -21.44
C ASN A 150 27.67 16.29 -20.70
N GLY A 151 27.56 15.10 -21.29
CA GLY A 151 28.73 14.23 -21.50
C GLY A 151 29.47 13.62 -20.31
N LYS A 152 28.92 13.55 -19.10
CA LYS A 152 29.49 12.73 -18.01
C LYS A 152 28.44 12.09 -17.11
N SER A 153 27.90 10.93 -17.50
CA SER A 153 27.25 10.01 -16.55
C SER A 153 28.11 8.75 -16.35
N GLN A 154 28.76 8.68 -15.19
CA GLN A 154 29.10 7.43 -14.53
C GLN A 154 27.95 7.17 -13.57
N ASN A 155 27.18 6.10 -13.78
CA ASN A 155 26.45 5.34 -12.74
C ASN A 155 25.52 4.33 -13.43
N TYR A 156 26.05 3.14 -13.75
CA TYR A 156 25.23 1.94 -13.80
C TYR A 156 24.82 1.56 -12.37
N MET A 157 23.59 1.06 -12.23
CA MET A 157 22.96 0.61 -10.98
C MET A 157 23.94 0.11 -9.90
N SER A 158 24.02 0.80 -8.76
CA SER A 158 24.72 0.25 -7.59
C SER A 158 23.82 -0.77 -6.90
N VAL A 159 24.00 -2.05 -7.22
CA VAL A 159 23.54 -3.14 -6.35
C VAL A 159 24.51 -3.18 -5.16
N ARG A 160 24.10 -2.65 -3.99
CA ARG A 160 24.87 -2.84 -2.75
C ARG A 160 24.81 -4.33 -2.38
N ARG A 161 25.87 -5.08 -2.71
CA ARG A 161 26.11 -6.41 -2.12
C ARG A 161 26.45 -6.23 -0.63
N ASN A 162 25.55 -6.63 0.26
CA ASN A 162 25.93 -6.90 1.65
C ASN A 162 26.84 -8.14 1.66
N ARG A 163 28.15 -7.96 1.87
CA ARG A 163 29.07 -9.05 2.23
C ARG A 163 29.62 -8.81 3.63
N LYS A 164 29.16 -9.61 4.59
CA LYS A 164 30.02 -10.20 5.61
C LYS A 164 29.61 -11.67 5.77
N PHE A 165 30.13 -12.50 4.88
CA PHE A 165 30.37 -13.91 5.19
C PHE A 165 31.86 -14.13 5.02
N ASN A 166 32.55 -14.36 6.13
CA ASN A 166 33.93 -14.85 6.14
C ASN A 166 33.91 -16.30 5.67
N THR A 167 34.63 -16.61 4.61
CA THR A 167 35.04 -17.99 4.31
C THR A 167 36.49 -17.99 3.86
N LEU A 168 37.28 -18.74 4.62
CA LEU A 168 38.66 -19.14 4.33
C LEU A 168 38.75 -19.87 2.99
N SER A 169 39.94 -19.80 2.39
CA SER A 169 40.31 -20.34 1.08
C SER A 169 39.99 -21.83 0.88
N ASN A 170 39.63 -22.22 -0.34
CA ASN A 170 40.43 -23.17 -1.12
C ASN A 170 39.96 -23.33 -2.58
N ASN A 171 40.96 -23.55 -3.45
CA ASN A 171 40.88 -23.85 -4.88
C ASN A 171 40.04 -25.09 -5.23
N ARG A 172 39.32 -25.04 -6.37
CA ARG A 172 39.46 -25.91 -7.56
C ARG A 172 38.26 -25.72 -8.51
N GLY A 173 38.54 -25.76 -9.82
CA GLY A 173 37.63 -25.33 -10.88
C GLY A 173 36.41 -26.22 -11.15
N SER A 174 35.41 -25.63 -11.79
CA SER A 174 34.46 -26.32 -12.66
C SER A 174 33.78 -25.31 -13.59
N THR A 175 33.61 -25.73 -14.84
CA THR A 175 32.98 -25.03 -15.97
C THR A 175 31.46 -24.94 -15.79
N GLY A 176 30.87 -23.76 -15.98
CA GLY A 176 29.41 -23.54 -15.95
C GLY A 176 28.98 -22.46 -16.94
N ILE A 177 27.96 -22.78 -17.73
CA ILE A 177 27.42 -22.05 -18.90
C ILE A 177 26.75 -20.72 -18.48
N PRO A 178 26.89 -19.61 -19.25
CA PRO A 178 26.15 -18.38 -18.97
C PRO A 178 24.67 -18.52 -19.34
N ILE A 179 23.79 -18.20 -18.40
CA ILE A 179 22.34 -18.10 -18.63
C ILE A 179 22.08 -16.68 -19.16
N GLU A 180 21.79 -16.53 -20.45
CA GLU A 180 21.32 -15.27 -21.03
C GLU A 180 19.90 -14.95 -20.53
N GLN A 181 19.67 -13.71 -20.08
CA GLN A 181 18.34 -13.14 -19.82
C GLN A 181 18.01 -12.08 -20.89
N PRO A 182 17.32 -12.41 -21.99
CA PRO A 182 16.83 -11.39 -22.92
C PRO A 182 15.34 -11.11 -22.64
N GLN A 183 15.02 -10.17 -21.75
CA GLN A 183 13.68 -9.52 -21.67
C GLN A 183 13.67 -8.14 -20.97
N PHE A 184 14.81 -7.60 -20.54
CA PHE A 184 14.83 -6.32 -19.81
C PHE A 184 14.66 -5.08 -20.71
N ASP A 185 14.99 -5.20 -21.99
CA ASP A 185 15.03 -4.06 -22.92
C ASP A 185 13.64 -3.56 -23.37
N LYS A 186 12.57 -4.29 -23.07
CA LYS A 186 11.21 -3.90 -23.49
C LYS A 186 10.52 -2.89 -22.55
N TYR A 187 11.09 -2.64 -21.37
CA TYR A 187 10.52 -1.69 -20.40
C TYR A 187 10.99 -0.24 -20.58
N MET A 188 11.91 0.02 -21.51
CA MET A 188 12.48 1.37 -21.73
C MET A 188 11.91 2.12 -22.95
N SER A 189 10.95 1.55 -23.69
CA SER A 189 10.53 2.14 -24.98
C SER A 189 9.33 3.10 -24.97
N ASN A 190 8.80 3.52 -23.82
CA ASN A 190 7.59 4.38 -23.78
C ASN A 190 7.80 5.79 -23.19
N CYS A 191 9.03 6.30 -23.17
CA CYS A 191 9.32 7.69 -22.81
C CYS A 191 9.68 8.54 -24.04
N VAL A 192 8.89 8.48 -25.12
CA VAL A 192 8.90 9.50 -26.19
C VAL A 192 7.51 9.60 -26.80
N SER A 193 6.75 10.65 -26.44
CA SER A 193 5.85 11.43 -27.31
C SER A 193 4.75 12.15 -26.52
N SER A 194 4.98 13.42 -26.19
CA SER A 194 3.94 14.47 -26.18
C SER A 194 4.56 15.83 -25.86
N THR A 195 5.47 16.27 -26.72
CA THR A 195 5.67 17.70 -26.98
C THR A 195 5.78 17.86 -28.48
N GLY A 196 4.63 18.13 -29.09
CA GLY A 196 4.45 18.57 -30.47
C GLY A 196 3.19 19.42 -30.50
#